data_AF-A0A811V068-F1
#
_entry.id   AF-A0A811V068-F1
#
_cell.length_a   1.000
_cell.length_b   1.000
_cell.length_c   1.000
_cell.angle_alpha   90.00
_cell.angle_beta   90.00
_cell.angle_gamma   90.00
#
_symmetry.space_group_name_H-M   'P 1'
#
loop_
_entity.id
_entity.type
_entity.pdbx_description
1 polymer ?
#
loop_
_entity_poly.entity_id
_entity_poly.type
_entity_poly.pdbx_seq_one_letter_code
_entity_poly.pdbx_strand_id
1 'polypeptide(L)'
;MRMQHNLEQQIQARNHSGVSEDSLKEFSMMFKHFDKDKSGKLNHQEFKSCLRALGYDLPMVEEGQPDPEFEAILNVVDPNRDGHVSLQEYIAFMISKETENVQSYEEIENAFRAITASDRPYVTKEELYCNLTKDMADYCVQRMRPYMEPRSGQPIKDALDYIELREHCFKIKQNI
;
A
#
# COMPACT_ATOMS: atom_id res chain seq x y z
N MET A 1 -25.35 -13.04 8.16
CA MET A 1 -24.73 -11.69 8.22
C MET A 1 -23.60 -11.65 9.25
N ARG A 2 -22.51 -12.40 9.04
CA ARG A 2 -21.28 -12.33 9.86
C ARG A 2 -20.04 -11.98 9.01
N MET A 3 -20.05 -12.43 7.76
CA MET A 3 -18.99 -12.16 6.78
C MET A 3 -18.88 -10.67 6.40
N GLN A 4 -20.01 -9.97 6.20
CA GLN A 4 -20.01 -8.51 5.95
C GLN A 4 -19.48 -7.74 7.15
N HIS A 5 -19.92 -8.08 8.36
CA HIS A 5 -19.49 -7.39 9.58
C HIS A 5 -18.00 -7.55 9.88
N ASN A 6 -17.42 -8.74 9.61
CA ASN A 6 -15.99 -8.95 9.79
C ASN A 6 -15.15 -8.23 8.73
N LEU A 7 -15.68 -8.13 7.49
CA LEU A 7 -15.07 -7.34 6.43
C LEU A 7 -15.10 -5.85 6.78
N GLU A 8 -16.23 -5.32 7.25
CA GLU A 8 -16.35 -3.92 7.69
C GLU A 8 -15.39 -3.57 8.84
N GLN A 9 -15.21 -4.48 9.81
CA GLN A 9 -14.23 -4.29 10.89
C GLN A 9 -12.78 -4.33 10.37
N GLN A 10 -12.47 -5.21 9.41
CA GLN A 10 -11.15 -5.22 8.75
C GLN A 10 -10.92 -3.97 7.89
N ILE A 11 -11.97 -3.46 7.21
CA ILE A 11 -11.94 -2.21 6.44
C ILE A 11 -11.69 -1.02 7.38
N GLN A 12 -12.40 -0.95 8.52
CA GLN A 12 -12.20 0.11 9.52
C GLN A 12 -10.81 0.11 10.15
N ALA A 13 -10.25 -1.07 10.43
CA ALA A 13 -8.87 -1.17 10.94
C ALA A 13 -7.82 -0.78 9.88
N ARG A 14 -8.17 -0.84 8.58
CA ARG A 14 -7.26 -0.57 7.46
C ARG A 14 -7.49 0.74 6.72
N ASN A 15 -8.44 1.57 7.12
CA ASN A 15 -8.50 2.98 6.68
C ASN A 15 -7.20 3.77 6.98
N HIS A 16 -6.28 3.21 7.77
CA HIS A 16 -4.93 3.73 8.01
C HIS A 16 -3.86 3.28 6.99
N SER A 17 -4.22 2.42 6.02
CA SER A 17 -3.28 1.81 5.07
C SER A 17 -3.40 2.33 3.63
N GLY A 18 -4.34 3.23 3.34
CA GLY A 18 -4.41 3.93 2.05
C GLY A 18 -5.07 3.15 0.90
N VAL A 19 -5.80 2.07 1.19
CA VAL A 19 -6.64 1.38 0.20
C VAL A 19 -8.08 1.86 0.29
N SER A 20 -8.63 2.31 -0.84
CA SER A 20 -9.98 2.85 -0.96
C SER A 20 -11.06 1.77 -0.75
N GLU A 21 -12.24 2.18 -0.26
CA GLU A 21 -13.40 1.29 -0.13
C GLU A 21 -13.82 0.66 -1.46
N ASP A 22 -13.62 1.36 -2.59
CA ASP A 22 -13.92 0.86 -3.92
C ASP A 22 -12.98 -0.29 -4.32
N SER A 23 -11.67 -0.19 -4.05
CA SER A 23 -10.71 -1.27 -4.28
C SER A 23 -11.06 -2.51 -3.46
N LEU A 24 -11.47 -2.33 -2.20
CA LEU A 24 -11.91 -3.42 -1.33
C LEU A 24 -13.17 -4.12 -1.86
N LYS A 25 -14.13 -3.35 -2.40
CA LYS A 25 -15.31 -3.90 -3.08
C LYS A 25 -14.90 -4.66 -4.34
N GLU A 26 -13.96 -4.14 -5.11
CA GLU A 26 -13.44 -4.78 -6.32
C GLU A 26 -12.82 -6.15 -5.99
N PHE A 27 -11.94 -6.20 -4.99
CA PHE A 27 -11.31 -7.44 -4.54
C PHE A 27 -12.36 -8.47 -4.11
N SER A 28 -13.37 -8.04 -3.35
CA SER A 28 -14.47 -8.89 -2.90
C SER A 28 -15.34 -9.39 -4.07
N MET A 29 -15.61 -8.53 -5.07
CA MET A 29 -16.36 -8.91 -6.26
C MET A 29 -15.60 -9.94 -7.09
N MET A 30 -14.30 -9.75 -7.29
CA MET A 30 -13.45 -10.69 -8.03
C MET A 30 -13.35 -12.03 -7.31
N PHE A 31 -13.13 -12.04 -6.00
CA PHE A 31 -13.14 -13.28 -5.23
C PHE A 31 -14.43 -14.08 -5.47
N LYS A 32 -15.59 -13.43 -5.35
CA LYS A 32 -16.90 -14.06 -5.59
C LYS A 32 -17.13 -14.50 -7.04
N HIS A 33 -16.49 -13.84 -7.99
CA HIS A 33 -16.57 -14.22 -9.40
C HIS A 33 -15.83 -15.55 -9.66
N PHE A 34 -14.70 -15.76 -8.98
CA PHE A 34 -13.89 -16.97 -9.11
C PHE A 34 -14.34 -18.10 -8.18
N ASP A 35 -14.96 -17.80 -7.03
CA ASP A 35 -15.58 -18.75 -6.10
C ASP A 35 -16.92 -19.29 -6.66
N LYS A 36 -16.83 -20.06 -7.75
CA LYS A 36 -18.00 -20.55 -8.51
C LYS A 36 -18.89 -21.49 -7.70
N ASP A 37 -18.28 -22.28 -6.84
CA ASP A 37 -18.98 -23.23 -5.97
C ASP A 37 -19.50 -22.59 -4.68
N LYS A 38 -19.16 -21.32 -4.43
CA LYS A 38 -19.53 -20.57 -3.23
C LYS A 38 -19.05 -21.26 -1.96
N SER A 39 -17.92 -21.96 -2.04
CA SER A 39 -17.27 -22.60 -0.89
C SER A 39 -16.72 -21.58 0.10
N GLY A 40 -16.55 -20.33 -0.33
CA GLY A 40 -15.91 -19.27 0.45
C GLY A 40 -14.38 -19.38 0.46
N LYS A 41 -13.82 -20.22 -0.42
CA LYS A 41 -12.39 -20.43 -0.62
C LYS A 41 -12.10 -20.55 -2.12
N LEU A 42 -10.91 -20.15 -2.53
CA LEU A 42 -10.41 -20.39 -3.90
C LEU A 42 -9.35 -21.48 -3.85
N ASN A 43 -9.43 -22.45 -4.75
CA ASN A 43 -8.29 -23.34 -4.95
C ASN A 43 -7.13 -22.58 -5.64
N HIS A 44 -5.94 -23.18 -5.69
CA HIS A 44 -4.76 -22.52 -6.29
C HIS A 44 -4.96 -22.08 -7.74
N GLN A 45 -5.71 -22.83 -8.55
CA GLN A 45 -5.97 -22.47 -9.95
C GLN A 45 -6.91 -21.27 -10.08
N GLU A 46 -7.97 -21.25 -9.28
CA GLU A 46 -8.93 -20.14 -9.20
C GLU A 46 -8.28 -18.88 -8.66
N PHE A 47 -7.46 -19.01 -7.61
CA PHE A 47 -6.71 -17.90 -7.05
C PHE A 47 -5.70 -17.34 -8.05
N LYS A 48 -4.94 -18.18 -8.76
CA LYS A 48 -4.03 -17.75 -9.82
C LYS A 48 -4.74 -17.01 -10.94
N SER A 49 -5.90 -17.51 -11.35
CA SER A 49 -6.74 -16.86 -12.37
C SER A 49 -7.29 -15.52 -11.89
N CYS A 50 -7.66 -15.43 -10.61
CA CYS A 50 -8.10 -14.19 -9.97
C CYS A 50 -6.99 -13.13 -9.97
N LEU A 51 -5.76 -13.49 -9.59
CA LEU A 51 -4.61 -12.57 -9.63
C LEU A 51 -4.34 -12.05 -11.05
N ARG A 52 -4.43 -12.89 -12.07
CA ARG A 52 -4.28 -12.43 -13.46
C ARG A 52 -5.39 -11.47 -13.89
N ALA A 53 -6.63 -11.69 -13.45
CA ALA A 53 -7.75 -10.79 -13.73
C ALA A 53 -7.58 -9.41 -13.07
N LEU A 54 -6.88 -9.36 -11.94
CA LEU A 54 -6.46 -8.14 -11.25
C LEU A 54 -5.26 -7.44 -11.91
N GLY A 55 -4.68 -8.02 -12.98
CA GLY A 55 -3.54 -7.45 -13.68
C GLY A 55 -2.17 -7.84 -13.09
N TYR A 56 -2.09 -8.86 -12.23
CA TYR A 56 -0.79 -9.42 -11.85
C TYR A 56 -0.19 -10.18 -13.03
N ASP A 57 1.04 -9.80 -13.39
CA ASP A 57 1.81 -10.44 -14.46
C ASP A 57 2.41 -11.76 -13.94
N LEU A 58 1.57 -12.80 -13.89
CA LEU A 58 1.98 -14.15 -13.53
C LEU A 58 2.20 -15.00 -14.80
N PRO A 59 3.39 -15.60 -14.98
CA PRO A 59 3.74 -16.31 -16.19
C PRO A 59 2.76 -17.44 -16.49
N MET A 60 2.48 -17.65 -17.77
CA MET A 60 1.70 -18.80 -18.24
C MET A 60 2.55 -20.06 -18.20
N VAL A 61 2.70 -20.63 -17.01
CA VAL A 61 3.26 -21.99 -16.85
C VAL A 61 2.18 -23.05 -17.05
N GLU A 62 2.57 -24.21 -17.59
CA GLU A 62 1.70 -25.38 -17.71
C GLU A 62 1.36 -25.97 -16.32
N GLU A 63 0.22 -26.65 -16.21
CA GLU A 63 -0.16 -27.36 -14.98
C GLU A 63 0.94 -28.35 -14.57
N GLY A 64 1.41 -28.22 -13.32
CA GLY A 64 2.46 -29.07 -12.76
C GLY A 64 3.89 -28.55 -12.98
N GLN A 65 4.08 -27.45 -13.72
CA GLN A 65 5.37 -26.77 -13.75
C GLN A 65 5.52 -25.80 -12.55
N PRO A 66 6.73 -25.70 -11.97
CA PRO A 66 6.98 -24.77 -10.88
C PRO A 66 6.86 -23.33 -11.36
N ASP A 67 6.06 -22.55 -10.65
CA ASP A 67 5.93 -21.11 -10.82
C ASP A 67 6.52 -20.44 -9.58
N PRO A 68 7.80 -20.01 -9.60
CA PRO A 68 8.45 -19.48 -8.41
C PRO A 68 7.76 -18.25 -7.84
N GLU A 69 7.16 -17.42 -8.70
CA GLU A 69 6.46 -16.19 -8.32
C GLU A 69 5.13 -16.52 -7.64
N PHE A 70 4.36 -17.43 -8.22
CA PHE A 70 3.12 -17.90 -7.61
C PHE A 70 3.39 -18.70 -6.32
N GLU A 71 4.45 -19.51 -6.26
CA GLU A 71 4.88 -20.23 -5.07
C GLU A 71 5.26 -19.29 -3.92
N ALA A 72 5.95 -18.18 -4.23
CA ALA A 72 6.24 -17.15 -3.24
C ALA A 72 4.95 -16.51 -2.69
N ILE A 73 3.94 -16.28 -3.55
CA ILE A 73 2.63 -15.80 -3.12
C ILE A 73 1.93 -16.84 -2.23
N LEU A 74 1.93 -18.11 -2.63
CA LEU A 74 1.33 -19.20 -1.85
C LEU A 74 1.96 -19.35 -0.47
N ASN A 75 3.28 -19.17 -0.34
CA ASN A 75 3.93 -19.19 0.98
C ASN A 75 3.42 -18.10 1.93
N VAL A 76 2.87 -17.01 1.40
CA VAL A 76 2.30 -15.91 2.20
C VAL A 76 0.82 -16.16 2.49
N VAL A 77 0.06 -16.67 1.50
CA VAL A 77 -1.41 -16.76 1.60
C VAL A 77 -1.95 -18.12 2.04
N ASP A 78 -1.20 -19.21 1.79
CA ASP A 78 -1.51 -20.60 2.14
C ASP A 78 -0.27 -21.26 2.79
N PRO A 79 0.18 -20.78 3.97
CA PRO A 79 1.37 -21.31 4.64
C PRO A 79 1.16 -22.75 5.16
N ASN A 80 -0.10 -23.11 5.42
CA ASN A 80 -0.50 -24.47 5.81
C ASN A 80 -0.58 -25.43 4.61
N ARG A 81 -0.49 -24.93 3.38
CA ARG A 81 -0.56 -25.69 2.13
C ARG A 81 -1.79 -26.59 2.11
N ASP A 82 -2.94 -26.08 2.56
CA ASP A 82 -4.20 -26.82 2.54
C ASP A 82 -4.86 -26.82 1.16
N GLY A 83 -4.26 -26.13 0.19
CA GLY A 83 -4.69 -26.09 -1.20
C GLY A 83 -5.74 -25.01 -1.48
N HIS A 84 -6.13 -24.24 -0.46
CA HIS A 84 -7.24 -23.30 -0.53
C HIS A 84 -6.86 -21.95 0.08
N VAL A 85 -7.26 -20.86 -0.58
CA VAL A 85 -7.10 -19.50 -0.09
C VAL A 85 -8.47 -18.97 0.31
N SER A 86 -8.67 -18.67 1.59
CA SER A 86 -9.91 -18.08 2.09
C SER A 86 -10.05 -16.61 1.66
N LEU A 87 -11.28 -16.09 1.70
CA LEU A 87 -11.53 -14.67 1.46
C LEU A 87 -10.67 -13.77 2.37
N GLN A 88 -10.46 -14.17 3.63
CA GLN A 88 -9.67 -13.36 4.56
C GLN A 88 -8.19 -13.32 4.17
N GLU A 89 -7.59 -14.45 3.80
CA GLU A 89 -6.19 -14.52 3.34
C GLU A 89 -6.00 -13.75 2.03
N TYR A 90 -6.93 -13.92 1.09
CA TYR A 90 -6.96 -13.18 -0.16
C TYR A 90 -7.02 -11.67 0.06
N ILE A 91 -7.97 -11.18 0.88
CA ILE A 91 -8.11 -9.73 1.15
C ILE A 91 -6.87 -9.22 1.90
N ALA A 92 -6.34 -9.99 2.85
CA ALA A 92 -5.12 -9.62 3.56
C ALA A 92 -3.95 -9.39 2.60
N PHE A 93 -3.76 -10.33 1.66
CA PHE A 93 -2.74 -10.29 0.62
C PHE A 93 -2.92 -9.14 -0.37
N MET A 94 -4.12 -9.00 -0.93
CA MET A 94 -4.43 -7.95 -1.92
C MET A 94 -4.12 -6.58 -1.37
N ILE A 95 -4.53 -6.32 -0.14
CA ILE A 95 -4.22 -5.05 0.49
C ILE A 95 -2.73 -4.96 0.83
N SER A 96 -2.05 -6.03 1.25
CA SER A 96 -0.60 -5.99 1.46
C SER A 96 0.12 -5.53 0.18
N LYS A 97 -0.27 -6.09 -0.97
CA LYS A 97 0.30 -5.74 -2.27
C LYS A 97 -0.06 -4.34 -2.76
N GLU A 98 -1.30 -3.92 -2.56
CA GLU A 98 -1.70 -2.55 -2.84
C GLU A 98 -0.85 -1.58 -2.00
N THR A 99 -0.67 -1.88 -0.71
CA THR A 99 0.09 -1.04 0.22
C THR A 99 1.61 -1.14 0.06
N GLU A 100 2.13 -2.20 -0.56
CA GLU A 100 3.53 -2.28 -1.00
C GLU A 100 3.84 -1.19 -2.05
N ASN A 101 2.82 -0.71 -2.79
CA ASN A 101 2.91 0.38 -3.76
C ASN A 101 2.41 1.76 -3.25
N VAL A 102 1.67 1.84 -2.13
CA VAL A 102 1.09 3.10 -1.58
C VAL A 102 2.13 4.07 -0.99
N GLN A 103 3.41 3.92 -1.34
CA GLN A 103 4.38 4.98 -1.20
C GLN A 103 5.19 5.09 -2.50
N SER A 104 4.50 5.30 -3.63
CA SER A 104 5.19 5.85 -4.78
C SER A 104 5.74 7.21 -4.33
N TYR A 105 7.06 7.37 -4.47
CA TYR A 105 7.77 8.54 -3.99
C TYR A 105 7.18 9.84 -4.59
N GLU A 106 6.68 9.72 -5.81
CA GLU A 106 6.04 10.77 -6.59
C GLU A 106 4.69 11.20 -6.01
N GLU A 107 3.87 10.28 -5.48
CA GLU A 107 2.62 10.65 -4.80
C GLU A 107 2.85 11.34 -3.46
N ILE A 108 3.86 10.91 -2.71
CA ILE A 108 4.26 11.59 -1.47
C ILE A 108 4.73 13.01 -1.80
N GLU A 109 5.54 13.17 -2.84
CA GLU A 109 6.00 14.48 -3.31
C GLU A 109 4.82 15.35 -3.78
N ASN A 110 3.91 14.80 -4.58
CA ASN A 110 2.73 15.50 -5.07
C ASN A 110 1.80 15.91 -3.92
N ALA A 111 1.63 15.06 -2.90
CA ALA A 111 0.87 15.39 -1.70
C ALA A 111 1.52 16.53 -0.91
N PHE A 112 2.85 16.52 -0.73
CA PHE A 112 3.56 17.63 -0.09
C PHE A 112 3.47 18.92 -0.91
N ARG A 113 3.61 18.84 -2.24
CA ARG A 113 3.42 20.00 -3.12
C ARG A 113 2.01 20.56 -3.03
N ALA A 114 0.99 19.69 -2.99
CA ALA A 114 -0.42 20.10 -2.91
C ALA A 114 -0.76 20.86 -1.62
N ILE A 115 -0.10 20.56 -0.50
CA ILE A 115 -0.32 21.26 0.77
C ILE A 115 0.56 22.50 0.94
N THR A 116 1.60 22.66 0.10
CA THR A 116 2.43 23.86 0.10
C THR A 116 1.77 24.96 -0.71
N ALA A 117 1.63 26.15 -0.12
CA ALA A 117 0.94 27.26 -0.78
C ALA A 117 1.68 27.84 -2.01
N SER A 118 2.89 27.38 -2.37
CA SER A 118 3.75 28.10 -3.33
C SER A 118 4.83 27.25 -4.02
N ASP A 119 4.51 26.05 -4.54
CA ASP A 119 5.41 25.14 -5.30
C ASP A 119 6.87 25.15 -4.81
N ARG A 120 7.02 25.14 -3.49
CA ARG A 120 8.30 25.38 -2.82
C ARG A 120 8.88 24.06 -2.38
N PRO A 121 10.22 23.91 -2.37
CA PRO A 121 10.91 22.66 -2.03
C PRO A 121 10.88 22.32 -0.53
N TYR A 122 10.01 22.95 0.26
CA TYR A 122 9.88 22.73 1.69
C TYR A 122 8.42 22.90 2.13
N VAL A 123 8.05 22.27 3.24
CA VAL A 123 6.73 22.40 3.88
C VAL A 123 6.91 22.93 5.30
N THR A 124 5.97 23.74 5.80
CA THR A 124 6.03 24.24 7.18
C THR A 124 5.28 23.32 8.13
N LYS A 125 5.64 23.35 9.42
CA LYS A 125 4.88 22.64 10.46
C LYS A 125 3.40 23.01 10.44
N GLU A 126 3.09 24.29 10.27
CA GLU A 126 1.71 24.77 10.19
C GLU A 126 0.95 24.12 9.03
N GLU A 127 1.53 24.07 7.83
CA GLU A 127 0.91 23.37 6.69
C GLU A 127 0.71 21.88 6.95
N LEU A 128 1.64 21.21 7.65
CA LEU A 128 1.47 19.81 8.04
C LEU A 128 0.30 19.64 9.00
N TYR A 129 0.23 20.43 10.08
CA TYR A 129 -0.86 20.33 11.06
C TYR A 129 -2.22 20.81 10.53
N CYS A 130 -2.22 21.66 9.51
CA CYS A 130 -3.45 22.11 8.86
C CYS A 130 -4.00 21.10 7.85
N ASN A 131 -3.15 20.31 7.21
CA ASN A 131 -3.56 19.39 6.12
C ASN A 131 -3.47 17.91 6.49
N LEU A 132 -2.79 17.54 7.57
CA LEU A 132 -2.62 16.16 8.04
C LEU A 132 -3.18 16.00 9.46
N THR A 133 -3.43 14.75 9.86
CA THR A 133 -3.76 14.45 11.25
C THR A 133 -2.56 14.72 12.15
N LYS A 134 -2.82 14.96 13.44
CA LYS A 134 -1.76 15.28 14.41
C LYS A 134 -0.65 14.24 14.44
N ASP A 135 -1.00 12.95 14.47
CA ASP A 135 -0.01 11.85 14.47
C ASP A 135 0.83 11.81 13.20
N MET A 136 0.23 12.09 12.03
CA MET A 136 0.95 12.15 10.75
C MET A 136 1.89 13.37 10.69
N ALA A 137 1.42 14.54 11.13
CA ALA A 137 2.23 15.74 11.21
C ALA A 137 3.41 15.56 12.19
N ASP A 138 3.16 14.99 13.38
CA ASP A 138 4.19 14.69 14.37
C ASP A 138 5.24 13.73 13.79
N TYR A 139 4.81 12.71 13.04
CA TYR A 139 5.71 11.78 12.35
C TYR A 139 6.60 12.49 11.31
N CYS A 140 6.02 13.35 10.47
CA CYS A 140 6.76 14.16 9.49
C CYS A 140 7.78 15.07 10.18
N VAL A 141 7.39 15.78 11.23
CA VAL A 141 8.27 16.69 11.98
C VAL A 141 9.44 15.96 12.65
N GLN A 142 9.24 14.72 13.11
CA GLN A 142 10.29 13.90 13.71
C GLN A 142 11.28 13.33 12.68
N ARG A 143 10.83 13.08 11.45
CA ARG A 143 11.62 12.39 10.42
C ARG A 143 12.27 13.34 9.42
N MET A 144 11.69 14.50 9.18
CA MET A 144 12.18 15.47 8.19
C MET A 144 13.22 16.40 8.79
N ARG A 145 14.17 16.84 7.97
CA ARG A 145 15.17 17.80 8.39
C ARG A 145 14.68 19.23 8.18
N PRO A 146 15.17 20.20 8.97
CA PRO A 146 14.92 21.61 8.70
C PRO A 146 15.42 22.00 7.31
N TYR A 147 14.61 22.73 6.55
CA TYR A 147 15.02 23.22 5.24
C TYR A 147 16.02 24.36 5.38
N MET A 148 17.14 24.23 4.69
CA MET A 148 18.21 25.23 4.66
C MET A 148 18.09 26.08 3.40
N GLU A 149 17.97 27.40 3.56
CA GLU A 149 17.84 28.28 2.41
C GLU A 149 19.17 28.33 1.62
N PRO A 150 19.18 28.02 0.30
CA PRO A 150 20.42 27.96 -0.48
C PRO A 150 21.19 29.29 -0.58
N ARG A 151 20.50 30.44 -0.41
CA ARG A 151 21.09 31.77 -0.54
C ARG A 151 21.76 32.24 0.74
N SER A 152 21.11 32.04 1.88
CA SER A 152 21.60 32.50 3.18
C SER A 152 22.33 31.42 3.98
N GLY A 153 22.15 30.14 3.63
CA GLY A 153 22.66 29.00 4.38
C GLY A 153 22.02 28.85 5.76
N GLN A 154 20.94 29.61 6.04
CA GLN A 154 20.24 29.57 7.32
C GLN A 154 19.00 28.68 7.23
N PRO A 155 18.64 27.99 8.35
CA PRO A 155 17.40 27.25 8.41
C PRO A 155 16.23 28.22 8.36
N ILE A 156 15.25 27.93 7.49
CA ILE A 156 13.97 28.65 7.52
C ILE A 156 13.19 28.14 8.73
N LYS A 157 12.65 29.07 9.52
CA LYS A 157 11.91 28.75 10.74
C LYS A 157 10.73 27.83 10.44
N ASP A 158 10.68 26.71 11.15
CA ASP A 158 9.61 25.70 11.06
C ASP A 158 9.37 25.12 9.66
N ALA A 159 10.33 25.30 8.74
CA ALA A 159 10.33 24.69 7.42
C ALA A 159 11.07 23.36 7.44
N LEU A 160 10.50 22.36 6.78
CA LEU A 160 10.99 21.00 6.69
C LEU A 160 11.21 20.62 5.22
N ASP A 161 12.35 20.00 4.96
CA ASP A 161 12.75 19.56 3.63
C ASP A 161 12.16 18.18 3.34
N TYR A 162 11.11 18.16 2.49
CA TYR A 162 10.52 16.91 2.00
C TYR A 162 11.28 16.32 0.81
N ILE A 163 12.20 17.07 0.20
CA ILE A 163 13.06 16.60 -0.89
C ILE A 163 14.26 15.86 -0.31
N GLU A 164 14.80 16.22 0.85
CA GLU A 164 15.89 15.43 1.45
C GLU A 164 15.39 14.07 1.99
N LEU A 165 14.13 14.01 2.43
CA LEU A 165 13.45 12.75 2.76
C LEU A 165 13.48 11.78 1.55
N ARG A 166 13.44 12.31 0.31
CA ARG A 166 13.70 11.57 -0.93
C ARG A 166 14.98 10.78 -0.89
N GLU A 167 16.06 11.50 -0.71
CA GLU A 167 17.39 10.97 -0.95
C GLU A 167 17.73 9.97 0.13
N HIS A 168 17.22 10.20 1.35
CA HIS A 168 17.39 9.29 2.46
C HIS A 168 16.61 7.99 2.26
N CYS A 169 15.34 8.05 1.86
CA CYS A 169 14.53 6.85 1.60
C CYS A 169 15.01 6.08 0.35
N PHE A 170 15.44 6.78 -0.71
CA PHE A 170 15.98 6.15 -1.93
C PHE A 170 17.27 5.37 -1.67
N LYS A 171 18.17 5.91 -0.82
CA LYS A 171 19.40 5.22 -0.42
C LYS A 171 19.18 3.95 0.40
N ILE A 172 18.06 3.88 1.14
CA ILE A 172 17.72 2.68 1.93
C ILE A 172 17.21 1.56 1.02
N LYS A 173 16.42 1.86 -0.02
CA LYS A 173 15.94 0.86 -1.00
C LYS A 173 17.03 0.29 -1.93
N GLN A 174 18.16 0.98 -2.08
CA GLN A 174 19.29 0.53 -2.92
C GLN A 174 20.36 -0.28 -2.14
N ASN A 175 20.22 -0.40 -0.81
CA ASN A 175 21.18 -1.10 0.06
C ASN A 175 20.59 -2.37 0.73
N ILE A 176 19.48 -2.89 0.20
CA ILE A 176 18.90 -4.19 0.54
C ILE A 176 18.69 -4.93 -0.78
#